data_AF-A0A8T4BTW1-F1
#
_entry.id   AF-A0A8T4BTW1-F1
#
_cell.length_a   1.000
_cell.length_b   1.000
_cell.length_c   1.000
_cell.angle_alpha   90.00
_cell.angle_beta   90.00
_cell.angle_gamma   90.00
#
_symmetry.space_group_name_H-M   'P 1'
#
loop_
_entity.id
_entity.type
_entity.pdbx_description
1 polymer ?
#
loop_
_entity_poly.entity_id
_entity_poly.type
_entity_poly.pdbx_seq_one_letter_code
_entity_poly.pdbx_strand_id
1 'polypeptide(L)'
;MAKRKEVKKWFQQAIGKSKFTLSGWKKTQKASKRRKIALSSRPKAWSLKKRFISVSRALQSLANVTGDKVTKKAAKQDSGYFLKKYRKLRKN
;
A
#
# COMPACT_ATOMS: atom_id res chain seq x y z
N MET A 1 -17.16 22.86 34.78
CA MET A 1 -16.30 21.90 34.05
C MET A 1 -16.31 22.24 32.56
N ALA A 2 -15.22 22.80 32.03
CA ALA A 2 -15.14 23.17 30.61
C ALA A 2 -14.95 21.92 29.73
N LYS A 3 -15.88 21.67 28.80
CA LYS A 3 -15.75 20.64 27.76
C LYS A 3 -14.54 20.97 26.87
N ARG A 4 -13.47 20.17 26.94
CA ARG A 4 -12.34 20.25 25.99
C ARG A 4 -12.86 19.96 24.59
N LYS A 5 -12.76 20.93 23.68
CA LYS A 5 -12.99 20.75 22.24
C LYS A 5 -11.98 19.71 21.73
N GLU A 6 -12.45 18.51 21.36
CA GLU A 6 -11.61 17.55 20.64
C GLU A 6 -11.24 18.14 19.29
N VAL A 7 -10.00 18.62 19.17
CA VAL A 7 -9.44 19.05 17.89
C VAL A 7 -9.36 17.80 17.03
N LYS A 8 -10.29 17.67 16.06
CA LYS A 8 -10.28 16.59 15.07
C LYS A 8 -8.91 16.56 14.42
N LYS A 9 -8.11 15.58 14.82
CA LYS A 9 -6.72 15.40 14.40
C LYS A 9 -6.69 15.41 12.87
N TRP A 10 -6.03 16.41 12.28
CA TRP A 10 -5.96 16.61 10.83
C TRP A 10 -5.60 15.33 10.05
N PHE A 11 -4.79 14.45 10.66
CA PHE A 11 -4.40 13.17 10.09
C PHE A 11 -5.54 12.16 9.96
N GLN A 12 -6.60 12.24 10.78
CA GLN A 12 -7.77 11.37 10.65
C GLN A 12 -8.51 11.62 9.33
N GLN A 13 -8.51 12.86 8.83
CA GLN A 13 -9.08 13.18 7.53
C GLN A 13 -8.26 12.58 6.37
N ALA A 14 -6.93 12.50 6.53
CA ALA A 14 -6.04 11.83 5.59
C ALA A 14 -6.18 10.30 5.61
N ILE A 15 -6.39 9.70 6.79
CA ILE A 15 -6.62 8.26 6.95
C ILE A 15 -7.99 7.86 6.36
N GLY A 16 -9.04 8.64 6.62
CA GLY A 16 -10.41 8.35 6.15
C GLY A 16 -10.65 8.58 4.65
N LYS A 17 -9.88 9.46 3.99
CA LYS A 17 -10.00 9.76 2.55
C LYS A 17 -9.04 8.99 1.65
N SER A 18 -8.22 8.08 2.19
CA SER A 18 -7.28 7.32 1.37
C SER A 18 -8.02 6.32 0.47
N LYS A 19 -8.40 6.75 -0.74
CA LYS A 19 -8.98 5.91 -1.80
C LYS A 19 -8.02 4.81 -2.31
N PHE A 20 -6.86 4.66 -1.67
CA PHE A 20 -5.69 3.94 -2.16
C PHE A 20 -5.03 3.06 -1.08
N THR A 21 -5.83 2.58 -0.13
CA THR A 21 -5.39 1.57 0.83
C THR A 21 -4.99 0.28 0.11
N LEU A 22 -4.16 -0.56 0.73
CA LEU A 22 -3.79 -1.87 0.18
C LEU A 22 -4.96 -2.88 0.20
N SER A 23 -6.20 -2.40 0.32
CA SER A 23 -7.51 -3.08 0.28
C SER A 23 -7.49 -4.54 0.70
N GLY A 24 -7.32 -4.83 2.00
CA GLY A 24 -7.38 -6.22 2.49
C GLY A 24 -6.11 -7.06 2.28
N TRP A 25 -5.00 -6.43 1.88
CA TRP A 25 -3.66 -7.01 1.99
C TRP A 25 -3.37 -7.34 3.46
N LYS A 26 -2.99 -8.59 3.75
CA LYS A 26 -2.63 -9.04 5.10
C LYS A 26 -1.33 -9.85 5.05
N LYS A 27 -0.47 -9.67 6.05
CA LYS A 27 0.81 -10.38 6.19
C LYS A 27 0.69 -11.91 6.21
N THR A 28 -0.43 -12.43 6.71
CA THR A 28 -0.72 -13.87 6.85
C THR A 28 -1.18 -14.54 5.56
N GLN A 29 -1.59 -13.77 4.54
CA GLN A 29 -2.02 -14.33 3.26
C GLN A 29 -0.82 -14.87 2.46
N LYS A 30 -1.05 -15.88 1.61
CA LYS A 30 -0.07 -16.35 0.63
C LYS A 30 0.38 -15.20 -0.30
N ALA A 31 1.65 -15.20 -0.70
CA ALA A 31 2.24 -14.11 -1.48
C ALA A 31 1.51 -13.82 -2.80
N SER A 32 1.02 -14.85 -3.50
CA SER A 32 0.20 -14.70 -4.71
C SER A 32 -1.08 -13.89 -4.45
N LYS A 33 -1.82 -14.25 -3.39
CA LYS A 33 -3.05 -13.57 -2.96
C LYS A 33 -2.77 -12.12 -2.55
N ARG A 34 -1.73 -11.89 -1.74
CA ARG A 34 -1.29 -10.54 -1.35
C ARG A 34 -1.04 -9.63 -2.55
N ARG A 35 -0.27 -10.13 -3.53
CA ARG A 35 0.07 -9.36 -4.73
C ARG A 35 -1.16 -9.11 -5.60
N LYS A 36 -2.03 -10.11 -5.80
CA LYS A 36 -3.29 -9.94 -6.54
C LYS A 36 -4.16 -8.85 -5.92
N ILE A 37 -4.34 -8.90 -4.60
CA ILE A 37 -5.13 -7.93 -3.84
C ILE A 37 -4.50 -6.53 -3.91
N ALA A 38 -3.19 -6.42 -3.68
CA ALA A 38 -2.49 -5.14 -3.75
C ALA A 38 -2.62 -4.50 -5.14
N LEU A 39 -2.56 -5.29 -6.20
CA LEU A 39 -2.75 -4.81 -7.56
C LEU A 39 -4.21 -4.43 -7.86
N SER A 40 -5.18 -5.21 -7.37
CA SER A 40 -6.61 -4.94 -7.55
C SER A 40 -7.08 -3.72 -6.73
N SER A 41 -6.34 -3.33 -5.69
CA SER A 41 -6.61 -2.11 -4.91
C SER A 41 -6.48 -0.81 -5.72
N ARG A 42 -5.87 -0.86 -6.92
CA ARG A 42 -5.64 0.31 -7.77
C ARG A 42 -6.72 0.43 -8.85
N PRO A 43 -7.05 1.67 -9.29
CA PRO A 43 -8.03 1.89 -10.34
C PRO A 43 -7.75 1.06 -11.59
N LYS A 44 -8.79 0.38 -12.11
CA LYS A 44 -8.68 -0.46 -13.31
C LYS A 44 -8.37 0.38 -14.56
N ALA A 45 -8.79 1.64 -14.60
CA ALA A 45 -8.50 2.58 -15.68
C ALA A 45 -7.02 2.98 -15.79
N TRP A 46 -6.22 2.73 -14.75
CA TRP A 46 -4.78 3.00 -14.83
C TRP A 46 -4.06 1.92 -15.63
N SER A 47 -3.08 2.37 -16.43
CA SER A 47 -2.17 1.45 -17.11
C SER A 47 -1.48 0.51 -16.10
N LEU A 48 -1.18 -0.71 -16.53
CA LEU A 48 -0.55 -1.73 -15.68
C LEU A 48 0.77 -1.22 -15.09
N LYS A 49 1.54 -0.45 -15.88
CA LYS A 49 2.77 0.23 -15.47
C LYS A 49 2.53 1.18 -14.29
N LYS A 50 1.51 2.05 -14.37
CA LYS A 50 1.15 2.99 -13.30
C LYS A 50 0.67 2.26 -12.04
N ARG A 51 -0.08 1.17 -12.20
CA ARG A 51 -0.54 0.34 -11.07
C ARG A 51 0.64 -0.31 -10.34
N PHE A 52 1.61 -0.88 -11.06
CA PHE A 52 2.78 -1.50 -10.43
C PHE A 52 3.64 -0.52 -9.64
N ILE A 53 3.96 0.66 -10.19
CA ILE A 53 4.79 1.63 -9.46
C ILE A 53 4.04 2.20 -8.24
N SER A 54 2.73 2.44 -8.37
CA SER A 54 1.90 2.92 -7.26
C SER A 54 1.86 1.90 -6.11
N VAL A 55 1.63 0.62 -6.41
CA VAL A 55 1.61 -0.45 -5.40
C VAL A 55 2.98 -0.62 -4.74
N SER A 56 4.05 -0.60 -5.52
CA SER A 56 5.42 -0.70 -5.00
C SER A 56 5.70 0.41 -3.98
N ARG A 57 5.39 1.67 -4.32
CA ARG A 57 5.55 2.81 -3.41
C ARG A 57 4.71 2.67 -2.15
N ALA A 58 3.45 2.28 -2.27
CA ALA A 58 2.56 2.09 -1.12
C ALA A 58 3.08 1.01 -0.15
N LEU A 59 3.56 -0.13 -0.68
CA LEU A 59 4.14 -1.20 0.13
C LEU A 59 5.49 -0.80 0.74
N GLN A 60 6.30 -0.02 0.02
CA GLN A 60 7.54 0.53 0.57
C GLN A 60 7.25 1.46 1.76
N SER A 61 6.28 2.36 1.61
CA SER A 61 5.84 3.23 2.70
C SER A 61 5.34 2.42 3.88
N LEU A 62 4.51 1.39 3.65
CA LEU A 62 4.04 0.49 4.72
C LEU A 62 5.21 -0.17 5.46
N ALA A 63 6.20 -0.68 4.73
CA ALA A 63 7.37 -1.32 5.31
C ALA A 63 8.23 -0.35 6.14
N ASN A 64 8.23 0.94 5.80
CA ASN A 64 8.98 1.97 6.52
C ASN A 64 8.27 2.40 7.81
N VAL A 65 6.93 2.51 7.80
CA VAL A 65 6.16 3.03 8.94
C VAL A 65 5.74 1.95 9.94
N THR A 66 5.78 0.66 9.57
CA THR A 66 5.33 -0.42 10.45
C THR A 66 6.43 -0.85 11.44
N GLY A 67 6.05 -0.99 12.72
CA GLY A 67 6.91 -1.60 13.75
C GLY A 67 6.91 -3.14 13.73
N ASP A 68 5.96 -3.77 13.04
CA ASP A 68 5.86 -5.24 12.98
C ASP A 68 6.86 -5.82 11.97
N LYS A 69 7.82 -6.61 12.47
CA LYS A 69 8.86 -7.25 11.67
C LYS A 69 8.29 -8.14 10.55
N VAL A 70 7.19 -8.85 10.81
CA VAL A 70 6.57 -9.75 9.82
C VAL A 70 5.93 -8.95 8.69
N THR A 71 5.16 -7.92 9.03
CA THR A 71 4.58 -6.98 8.06
C THR A 71 5.67 -6.30 7.25
N LYS A 72 6.73 -5.81 7.90
CA LYS A 72 7.87 -5.16 7.25
C LYS A 72 8.53 -6.06 6.20
N LYS A 73 8.82 -7.31 6.56
CA LYS A 73 9.42 -8.30 5.64
C LYS A 73 8.52 -8.56 4.44
N ALA A 74 7.24 -8.86 4.68
CA ALA A 74 6.28 -9.15 3.61
C ALA A 74 6.06 -7.95 2.67
N ALA A 75 5.90 -6.75 3.23
CA ALA A 75 5.70 -5.52 2.46
C ALA A 75 6.94 -5.18 1.61
N LYS A 76 8.15 -5.33 2.16
CA LYS A 76 9.41 -5.12 1.42
C LYS A 76 9.55 -6.10 0.25
N GLN A 77 9.24 -7.38 0.47
CA GLN A 77 9.26 -8.41 -0.58
C GLN A 77 8.27 -8.11 -1.71
N ASP A 78 7.02 -7.78 -1.36
CA ASP A 78 5.99 -7.49 -2.36
C ASP A 78 6.29 -6.16 -3.08
N SER A 79 6.81 -5.14 -2.39
CA SER A 79 7.31 -3.90 -2.99
C SER A 79 8.36 -4.18 -4.07
N GLY A 80 9.37 -5.00 -3.73
CA GLY A 80 10.43 -5.38 -4.66
C GLY A 80 9.90 -6.14 -5.88
N TYR A 81 8.92 -7.04 -5.69
CA TYR A 81 8.26 -7.76 -6.79
C TYR A 81 7.63 -6.79 -7.80
N PHE A 82 6.84 -5.82 -7.31
CA PHE A 82 6.18 -4.85 -8.19
C PHE A 82 7.16 -3.88 -8.85
N LEU A 83 8.21 -3.47 -8.14
CA LEU A 83 9.27 -2.64 -8.73
C LEU A 83 9.97 -3.37 -9.88
N LYS A 84 10.29 -4.66 -9.71
CA LYS A 84 10.87 -5.49 -10.78
C LYS A 84 9.94 -5.58 -12.00
N LYS A 85 8.64 -5.81 -11.77
CA LYS A 85 7.64 -5.83 -12.85
C LYS A 85 7.51 -4.49 -13.57
N TYR A 86 7.46 -3.38 -12.82
CA TYR A 86 7.46 -2.03 -13.38
C TYR A 86 8.71 -1.78 -14.25
N ARG A 87 9.90 -2.14 -13.76
CA ARG A 87 11.15 -1.98 -14.51
C ARG A 87 11.15 -2.79 -15.81
N LYS A 88 10.59 -4.01 -15.80
CA LYS A 88 10.42 -4.81 -17.01
C LYS A 88 9.51 -4.11 -18.03
N LEU A 89 8.37 -3.56 -17.59
CA LEU A 89 7.45 -2.77 -18.42
C LEU A 89 7.95 -1.37 -18.80
N ARG A 90 9.10 -0.93 -18.30
CA ARG A 90 9.73 0.34 -18.69
C ARG A 90 10.77 0.16 -19.80
N LYS A 91 11.34 -1.05 -19.89
CA LYS A 91 12.34 -1.40 -20.90
C LYS A 91 11.72 -1.84 -22.23
N ASN A 92 10.49 -2.35 -22.18
CA ASN A 92 9.60 -2.49 -23.32
C ASN A 92 8.81 -1.20 -23.52
#